data_AF-A0AAD6CX88-F1
#
_entry.id   AF-A0AAD6CX88-F1
#
_cell.length_a   1.000
_cell.length_b   1.000
_cell.length_c   1.000
_cell.angle_alpha   90.00
_cell.angle_beta   90.00
_cell.angle_gamma   90.00
#
_symmetry.space_group_name_H-M   'P 1'
#
loop_
_entity.id
_entity.type
_entity.pdbx_description
1 polymer ?
#
loop_
_entity_poly.entity_id
_entity_poly.type
_entity_poly.pdbx_seq_one_letter_code
_entity_poly.pdbx_strand_id
1 'polypeptide(L)'
;MALKTSQRRQRIIRSKVWAMTKGLVGPAGSLDDVITYIHVASIISSSEQKAASMRWWHAAFTLARELKLNQEIEVVPNVDGQSDGSSPSFGYPLGSWASSPGGPAFDYSNPSRPSLNCICDETRNPQNSFTVTEEYREERRRTWWLLYIMDRHLALCYNRPLALLDAESEDLLLPLDEGSWQAGNIHSNSPRSDGPQCPRSGDRNKRRVFPNFVCHDHSILGFFLPLMTITGELIDLNQARNHPTLGLRLQGKEAWEVHVAEVLRQLETYKASLTTFATATTVDPEAPLSTAFNPKLDEPVDSKLSEAYSWHTQTVIAYSSYLVHVLHILLVGKWDPVSLIEDKDFWTSSPAFASTISHALEAADSVQQILRFDPDISFMPYFFGIQLLQGSFLLLLIVERLQKEAGEGILNACETMIRATESCVVTLNTEYQRSFRQVMRSAVAQARGRPVNPSEIRHRRKAVLALYRWTRKGTGLAL
;
A
#
# COMPACT_ATOMS: atom_id res chain seq x y z
N MET A 1 15.85 12.40 -28.24
CA MET A 1 15.11 13.56 -27.69
C MET A 1 14.55 13.30 -26.29
N ALA A 2 14.06 12.09 -25.98
CA ALA A 2 13.56 11.68 -24.67
C ALA A 2 14.57 11.74 -23.49
N LEU A 3 15.87 11.51 -23.74
CA LEU A 3 16.91 11.65 -22.70
C LEU A 3 17.12 13.11 -22.25
N LYS A 4 16.92 14.09 -23.13
CA LYS A 4 17.11 15.52 -22.80
C LYS A 4 15.93 16.06 -21.99
N THR A 5 14.72 15.55 -22.18
CA THR A 5 13.52 15.91 -21.39
C THR A 5 13.58 15.33 -19.98
N SER A 6 14.11 14.11 -19.81
CA SER A 6 14.36 13.49 -18.50
C SER A 6 15.42 14.23 -17.68
N GLN A 7 16.56 14.60 -18.30
CA GLN A 7 17.59 15.40 -17.63
C GLN A 7 17.12 16.83 -17.29
N ARG A 8 16.20 17.42 -18.07
CA ARG A 8 15.63 18.74 -17.79
C ARG A 8 14.65 18.69 -16.61
N ARG A 9 13.81 17.65 -16.51
CA ARG A 9 12.93 17.41 -15.34
C ARG A 9 13.74 17.12 -14.07
N GLN A 10 14.80 16.32 -14.16
CA GLN A 10 15.73 16.07 -13.04
C GLN A 10 16.46 17.35 -12.58
N ARG A 11 16.81 18.27 -13.49
CA ARG A 11 17.40 19.57 -13.12
C ARG A 11 16.42 20.49 -12.41
N ILE A 12 15.15 20.52 -12.84
CA ILE A 12 14.12 21.34 -12.19
C ILE A 12 13.83 20.81 -10.77
N ILE A 13 13.71 19.49 -10.61
CA ILE A 13 13.55 18.84 -9.30
C ILE A 13 14.77 19.13 -8.41
N ARG A 14 16.00 19.00 -8.92
CA ARG A 14 17.22 19.34 -8.16
C ARG A 14 17.26 20.82 -7.76
N SER A 15 16.78 21.74 -8.59
CA SER A 15 16.74 23.17 -8.24
C SER A 15 15.71 23.48 -7.16
N LYS A 16 14.55 22.81 -7.17
CA LYS A 16 13.54 22.95 -6.10
C LYS A 16 14.02 22.32 -4.79
N VAL A 17 14.65 21.14 -4.85
CA VAL A 17 15.27 20.47 -3.68
C VAL A 17 16.40 21.31 -3.07
N TRP A 18 17.17 22.04 -3.90
CA TRP A 18 18.22 22.96 -3.45
C TRP A 18 17.65 24.26 -2.85
N ALA A 19 16.49 24.73 -3.31
CA ALA A 19 15.81 25.88 -2.71
C ALA A 19 15.16 25.51 -1.35
N MET A 20 14.65 24.29 -1.21
CA MET A 20 13.95 23.82 0.01
C MET A 20 14.90 23.45 1.15
N THR A 21 16.18 23.18 0.86
CA THR A 21 17.22 22.91 1.87
C THR A 21 17.69 24.17 2.62
N LYS A 22 17.36 25.37 2.12
CA LYS A 22 17.48 26.63 2.88
C LYS A 22 16.09 26.98 3.40
N GLY A 23 15.83 26.68 4.67
CA GLY A 23 14.53 26.83 5.33
C GLY A 23 13.89 28.21 5.20
N LEU A 24 13.21 28.46 4.08
CA LEU A 24 12.16 29.45 3.95
C LEU A 24 10.86 28.79 4.38
N VAL A 25 10.51 28.99 5.64
CA VAL A 25 9.15 28.78 6.14
C VAL A 25 8.27 29.86 5.52
N GLY A 26 7.32 29.46 4.69
CA GLY A 26 6.19 30.27 4.26
C GLY A 26 5.37 29.55 3.22
N PRO A 27 4.13 29.98 2.92
CA PRO A 27 3.00 30.18 3.84
C PRO A 27 2.53 28.83 4.41
N ALA A 28 1.40 28.74 5.13
CA ALA A 28 0.86 27.45 5.62
C ALA A 28 0.87 26.40 4.48
N GLY A 29 1.47 25.22 4.71
CA GLY A 29 1.67 24.23 3.64
C GLY A 29 0.37 23.80 2.97
N SER A 30 0.47 23.20 1.79
CA SER A 30 -0.68 22.77 0.98
C SER A 30 -0.78 21.25 0.85
N LEU A 31 -1.93 20.75 0.36
CA LEU A 31 -2.10 19.34 0.01
C LEU A 31 -1.03 18.89 -1.02
N ASP A 32 -0.72 19.74 -1.99
CA ASP A 32 0.29 19.48 -3.02
C ASP A 32 1.70 19.33 -2.43
N ASP A 33 2.01 20.03 -1.33
CA ASP A 33 3.29 19.88 -0.63
C ASP A 33 3.39 18.51 0.05
N VAL A 34 2.30 18.01 0.64
CA VAL A 34 2.23 16.65 1.20
C VAL A 34 2.46 15.62 0.10
N ILE A 35 1.73 15.73 -1.02
CA ILE A 35 1.86 14.84 -2.17
C ILE A 35 3.29 14.90 -2.75
N THR A 36 3.89 16.09 -2.80
CA THR A 36 5.28 16.26 -3.22
C THR A 36 6.24 15.51 -2.30
N TYR A 37 6.07 15.59 -0.98
CA TYR A 37 6.89 14.82 -0.04
C TYR A 37 6.70 13.31 -0.19
N ILE A 38 5.47 12.84 -0.40
CA ILE A 38 5.18 11.43 -0.71
C ILE A 38 5.99 10.99 -1.92
N HIS A 39 5.91 11.72 -3.03
CA HIS A 39 6.65 11.37 -4.25
C HIS A 39 8.17 11.36 -4.06
N VAL A 40 8.72 12.39 -3.42
CA VAL A 40 10.16 12.47 -3.14
C VAL A 40 10.58 11.30 -2.25
N ALA A 41 9.78 10.98 -1.22
CA ALA A 41 10.05 9.88 -0.31
C ALA A 41 10.03 8.53 -1.06
N SER A 42 8.99 8.24 -1.85
CA SER A 42 8.90 7.00 -2.64
C SER A 42 10.09 6.81 -3.60
N ILE A 43 10.53 7.89 -4.28
CA ILE A 43 11.68 7.83 -5.20
C ILE A 43 13.00 7.60 -4.45
N ILE A 44 13.18 8.19 -3.26
CA ILE A 44 14.40 7.98 -2.48
C ILE A 44 14.37 6.59 -1.81
N SER A 45 13.19 6.12 -1.38
CA SER A 45 13.01 4.80 -0.78
C SER A 45 13.35 3.66 -1.75
N SER A 46 13.22 3.86 -3.07
CA SER A 46 13.67 2.91 -4.10
C SER A 46 15.19 2.93 -4.36
N SER A 47 15.92 3.85 -3.72
CA SER A 47 17.38 3.92 -3.77
C SER A 47 18.01 3.25 -2.55
N GLU A 48 19.34 3.14 -2.54
CA GLU A 48 20.12 2.66 -1.39
C GLU A 48 20.04 3.61 -0.18
N GLN A 49 19.58 4.85 -0.35
CA GLN A 49 19.48 5.85 0.71
C GLN A 49 18.17 5.75 1.50
N LYS A 50 17.83 4.54 1.96
CA LYS A 50 16.57 4.26 2.68
C LYS A 50 16.38 5.14 3.92
N ALA A 51 17.43 5.34 4.72
CA ALA A 51 17.39 6.22 5.89
C ALA A 51 17.09 7.68 5.53
N ALA A 52 17.52 8.16 4.36
CA ALA A 52 17.23 9.52 3.90
C ALA A 52 15.76 9.67 3.50
N SER A 53 15.16 8.64 2.90
CA SER A 53 13.74 8.65 2.51
C SER A 53 12.81 8.84 3.70
N MET A 54 13.17 8.28 4.87
CA MET A 54 12.38 8.43 6.09
C MET A 54 12.21 9.90 6.50
N ARG A 55 13.19 10.77 6.26
CA ARG A 55 13.04 12.21 6.61
C ARG A 55 11.87 12.85 5.85
N TRP A 56 11.70 12.47 4.59
CA TRP A 56 10.61 12.95 3.73
C TRP A 56 9.27 12.32 4.11
N TRP A 57 9.24 11.03 4.46
CA TRP A 57 8.03 10.40 5.02
C TRP A 57 7.55 11.09 6.30
N HIS A 58 8.46 11.39 7.24
CA HIS A 58 8.10 12.12 8.47
C HIS A 58 7.60 13.54 8.18
N ALA A 59 8.17 14.22 7.18
CA ALA A 59 7.70 15.53 6.75
C ALA A 59 6.26 15.44 6.17
N ALA A 60 5.98 14.42 5.36
CA ALA A 60 4.65 14.16 4.82
C ALA A 60 3.63 13.86 5.93
N PHE A 61 3.95 12.96 6.86
CA PHE A 61 3.08 12.61 8.00
C PHE A 61 2.78 13.82 8.88
N THR A 62 3.81 14.64 9.17
CA THR A 62 3.67 15.81 10.02
C THR A 62 2.82 16.88 9.35
N LEU A 63 3.12 17.20 8.09
CA LEU A 63 2.36 18.20 7.36
C LEU A 63 0.91 17.77 7.13
N ALA A 64 0.65 16.49 6.85
CA ALA A 64 -0.72 15.98 6.73
C ALA A 64 -1.55 16.17 8.01
N ARG A 65 -0.93 15.97 9.19
CA ARG A 65 -1.57 16.25 10.49
C ARG A 65 -1.77 17.74 10.73
N GLU A 66 -0.79 18.59 10.39
CA GLU A 66 -0.91 20.05 10.49
C GLU A 66 -2.07 20.58 9.63
N LEU A 67 -2.26 20.00 8.44
CA LEU A 67 -3.36 20.32 7.53
C LEU A 67 -4.67 19.59 7.87
N LYS A 68 -4.70 18.78 8.92
CA LYS A 68 -5.85 18.00 9.39
C LYS A 68 -6.48 17.17 8.28
N LEU A 69 -5.66 16.51 7.45
CA LEU A 69 -6.16 15.66 6.36
C LEU A 69 -6.99 14.47 6.89
N ASN A 70 -6.83 14.15 8.17
CA ASN A 70 -7.54 13.09 8.88
C ASN A 70 -8.93 13.48 9.40
N GLN A 71 -9.40 14.69 9.10
CA GLN A 71 -10.71 15.18 9.50
C GLN A 71 -11.52 15.58 8.26
N GLU A 72 -12.81 15.30 8.29
CA GLU A 72 -13.74 15.79 7.27
C GLU A 72 -13.85 17.32 7.34
N ILE A 73 -13.87 17.98 6.18
CA ILE A 73 -14.12 19.42 6.11
C ILE A 73 -15.62 19.65 6.19
N GLU A 74 -16.10 20.15 7.33
CA GLU A 74 -17.48 20.61 7.51
C GLU A 74 -17.82 21.72 6.52
N VAL A 75 -18.95 21.59 5.83
CA VAL A 75 -19.58 22.74 5.15
C VAL A 75 -20.36 23.46 6.23
N VAL A 76 -19.77 24.45 6.89
CA VAL A 76 -20.57 25.37 7.71
C VAL A 76 -21.53 26.09 6.75
N PRO A 77 -22.86 25.92 6.86
CA PRO A 77 -23.77 26.78 6.13
C PRO A 77 -23.56 28.18 6.68
N ASN A 78 -23.04 29.08 5.84
CA ASN A 78 -22.70 30.44 6.20
C ASN A 78 -23.91 31.12 6.86
N VAL A 79 -23.90 31.21 8.19
CA VAL A 79 -24.78 32.09 8.96
C VAL A 79 -23.93 33.31 9.29
N ASP A 80 -24.42 34.43 8.79
CA ASP A 80 -23.97 35.81 8.98
C ASP A 80 -22.83 36.29 8.08
N GLY A 81 -23.23 37.12 7.11
CA GLY A 81 -22.34 37.88 6.28
C GLY A 81 -21.57 38.92 7.09
N GLN A 82 -20.26 38.90 6.95
CA GLN A 82 -19.46 40.11 6.96
C GLN A 82 -18.36 39.99 5.92
N SER A 83 -18.46 40.87 4.94
CA SER A 83 -17.46 41.10 3.91
C SER A 83 -16.18 41.62 4.54
N ASP A 84 -15.12 40.83 4.50
CA ASP A 84 -13.75 41.37 4.52
C ASP A 84 -12.99 40.79 3.34
N GLY A 85 -12.81 41.66 2.33
CA GLY A 85 -12.12 41.33 1.09
C GLY A 85 -10.62 41.30 1.31
N SER A 86 -9.99 40.18 0.98
CA SER A 86 -8.59 40.08 0.53
C SER A 86 -8.27 38.65 0.06
N SER A 87 -8.55 38.35 -1.20
CA SER A 87 -7.94 37.22 -1.91
C SER A 87 -7.32 37.73 -3.21
N PRO A 88 -6.04 37.47 -3.50
CA PRO A 88 -5.40 37.96 -4.72
C PRO A 88 -5.77 37.08 -5.93
N SER A 89 -6.05 37.76 -7.04
CA SER A 89 -6.30 37.15 -8.35
C SER A 89 -5.01 36.55 -8.94
N PHE A 90 -5.04 35.28 -9.33
CA PHE A 90 -3.97 34.64 -10.09
C PHE A 90 -4.09 35.00 -11.57
N GLY A 91 -3.26 35.92 -12.03
CA GLY A 91 -3.06 36.21 -13.45
C GLY A 91 -1.58 36.46 -13.75
N TYR A 92 -0.91 35.48 -14.35
CA TYR A 92 0.37 35.71 -15.01
C TYR A 92 0.26 35.23 -16.47
N PRO A 93 0.44 36.12 -17.47
CA PRO A 93 0.46 35.73 -18.87
C PRO A 93 1.87 35.24 -19.22
N LEU A 94 2.04 33.95 -19.48
CA LEU A 94 3.28 33.44 -20.06
C LEU A 94 3.24 33.64 -21.58
N GLY A 95 4.16 34.46 -22.07
CA GLY A 95 4.24 34.92 -23.45
C GLY A 95 4.40 33.81 -24.50
N SER A 96 3.78 34.10 -25.65
CA SER A 96 3.81 33.39 -26.92
C SER A 96 5.23 33.03 -27.40
N TRP A 97 5.45 31.75 -27.73
CA TRP A 97 6.62 31.31 -28.50
C TRP A 97 6.18 30.72 -29.84
N ALA A 98 6.87 31.17 -30.89
CA ALA A 98 6.54 31.03 -32.28
C ALA A 98 6.50 29.58 -32.78
N SER A 99 5.49 29.31 -33.61
CA SER A 99 5.22 28.07 -34.33
C SER A 99 6.37 27.63 -35.23
N SER A 100 6.66 26.33 -35.25
CA SER A 100 7.29 25.66 -36.40
C SER A 100 6.20 25.15 -37.35
N PRO A 101 6.36 25.28 -38.68
CA PRO A 101 5.30 24.98 -39.64
C PRO A 101 5.25 23.47 -39.95
N GLY A 102 4.09 22.82 -39.72
CA GLY A 102 3.79 21.50 -40.30
C GLY A 102 3.24 20.40 -39.39
N GLY A 103 2.81 20.67 -38.15
CA GLY A 103 2.13 19.68 -37.28
C GLY A 103 0.62 19.92 -37.21
N PRO A 104 -0.21 18.87 -36.98
CA PRO A 104 -1.65 19.05 -36.83
C PRO A 104 -1.93 19.97 -35.64
N ALA A 105 -2.79 20.96 -35.83
CA ALA A 105 -3.18 21.91 -34.81
C ALA A 105 -3.90 21.16 -33.68
N PHE A 106 -3.17 20.82 -32.62
CA PHE A 106 -3.78 20.46 -31.35
C PHE A 106 -4.23 21.77 -30.70
N ASP A 107 -5.53 22.00 -30.77
CA ASP A 107 -6.22 23.04 -30.03
C ASP A 107 -6.01 22.78 -28.52
N TYR A 108 -5.19 23.60 -27.86
CA TYR A 108 -4.93 23.52 -26.42
C TYR A 108 -6.07 24.13 -25.58
N SER A 109 -7.21 24.42 -26.20
CA SER A 109 -8.44 24.83 -25.52
C SER A 109 -9.13 23.61 -24.90
N ASN A 110 -8.46 22.92 -23.97
CA ASN A 110 -9.13 21.94 -23.14
C ASN A 110 -10.04 22.73 -22.16
N PRO A 111 -11.37 22.61 -22.21
CA PRO A 111 -12.19 23.23 -21.18
C PRO A 111 -11.76 22.62 -19.83
N SER A 112 -11.46 23.48 -18.85
CA SER A 112 -11.18 23.08 -17.48
C SER A 112 -12.22 22.04 -17.07
N ARG A 113 -11.78 20.81 -16.73
CA ARG A 113 -12.70 19.78 -16.25
C ARG A 113 -13.53 20.42 -15.11
N PRO A 114 -14.87 20.36 -15.15
CA PRO A 114 -15.68 20.90 -14.07
C PRO A 114 -15.26 20.24 -12.76
N SER A 115 -15.04 21.04 -11.72
CA SER A 115 -14.71 20.51 -10.39
C SER A 115 -15.80 19.54 -9.93
N LEU A 116 -15.42 18.35 -9.48
CA LEU A 116 -16.37 17.29 -9.15
C LEU A 116 -17.05 17.58 -7.79
N ASN A 117 -18.38 17.62 -7.79
CA ASN A 117 -19.22 17.70 -6.60
C ASN A 117 -20.16 16.50 -6.54
N CYS A 118 -20.94 16.38 -5.47
CA CYS A 118 -21.96 15.33 -5.39
C CYS A 118 -22.86 15.37 -6.65
N ILE A 119 -23.13 14.23 -7.29
CA ILE A 119 -24.02 14.16 -8.47
C ILE A 119 -25.39 14.78 -8.17
N CYS A 120 -25.80 14.75 -6.90
CA CYS A 120 -27.08 15.28 -6.45
C CYS A 120 -27.11 16.82 -6.32
N ASP A 121 -25.96 17.50 -6.43
CA ASP A 121 -25.79 18.96 -6.23
C ASP A 121 -25.82 19.78 -7.53
N GLU A 122 -25.94 19.17 -8.72
CA GLU A 122 -25.86 19.85 -10.03
C GLU A 122 -26.83 21.02 -10.25
N THR A 123 -27.80 21.25 -9.35
CA THR A 123 -28.74 22.38 -9.40
C THR A 123 -28.32 23.63 -8.61
N ARG A 124 -27.13 23.69 -7.99
CA ARG A 124 -26.72 24.86 -7.19
C ARG A 124 -25.94 25.89 -8.03
N ASN A 125 -26.51 27.09 -8.13
CA ASN A 125 -26.06 28.28 -8.86
C ASN A 125 -24.51 28.49 -8.81
N PRO A 126 -23.80 28.64 -9.95
CA PRO A 126 -22.34 28.77 -10.04
C PRO A 126 -21.74 30.04 -9.39
N GLN A 127 -22.54 30.83 -8.69
CA GLN A 127 -22.12 32.09 -8.08
C GLN A 127 -21.41 31.91 -6.72
N ASN A 128 -21.32 30.70 -6.17
CA ASN A 128 -20.66 30.44 -4.89
C ASN A 128 -19.30 29.75 -5.07
N SER A 129 -18.36 30.44 -5.72
CA SER A 129 -16.98 30.01 -6.01
C SER A 129 -16.09 29.76 -4.75
N PHE A 130 -16.66 29.82 -3.55
CA PHE A 130 -15.93 29.71 -2.27
C PHE A 130 -16.21 28.42 -1.49
N THR A 131 -17.03 27.50 -2.01
CA THR A 131 -17.32 26.21 -1.34
C THR A 131 -16.29 25.16 -1.72
N VAL A 132 -15.69 24.52 -0.71
CA VAL A 132 -14.81 23.34 -0.88
C VAL A 132 -15.56 22.24 -1.65
N THR A 133 -14.94 21.78 -2.74
CA THR A 133 -15.50 20.76 -3.64
C THR A 133 -15.35 19.35 -3.06
N GLU A 134 -16.19 18.42 -3.51
CA GLU A 134 -16.07 17.02 -3.11
C GLU A 134 -14.84 16.35 -3.68
N GLU A 135 -14.41 16.76 -4.88
CA GLU A 135 -13.12 16.40 -5.45
C GLU A 135 -11.99 16.65 -4.46
N TYR A 136 -11.91 17.87 -3.92
CA TYR A 136 -10.87 18.24 -2.97
C TYR A 136 -10.99 17.47 -1.64
N ARG A 137 -12.22 17.23 -1.13
CA ARG A 137 -12.41 16.38 0.06
C ARG A 137 -11.92 14.95 -0.17
N GLU A 138 -12.19 14.38 -1.33
CA GLU A 138 -11.76 13.03 -1.71
C GLU A 138 -10.24 12.96 -1.91
N GLU A 139 -9.61 13.96 -2.54
CA GLU A 139 -8.14 14.03 -2.66
C GLU A 139 -7.43 14.06 -1.31
N ARG A 140 -7.96 14.83 -0.34
CA ARG A 140 -7.45 14.86 1.03
C ARG A 140 -7.53 13.49 1.70
N ARG A 141 -8.69 12.84 1.62
CA ARG A 141 -8.90 11.48 2.15
C ARG A 141 -7.94 10.48 1.54
N ARG A 142 -7.87 10.43 0.21
CA ARG A 142 -6.98 9.52 -0.52
C ARG A 142 -5.51 9.73 -0.13
N THR A 143 -5.11 10.98 0.08
CA THR A 143 -3.76 11.32 0.55
C THR A 143 -3.50 10.81 1.97
N TRP A 144 -4.44 11.01 2.91
CA TRP A 144 -4.32 10.49 4.28
C TRP A 144 -4.26 8.96 4.30
N TRP A 145 -5.18 8.28 3.61
CA TRP A 145 -5.23 6.82 3.58
C TRP A 145 -4.03 6.20 2.87
N LEU A 146 -3.44 6.88 1.88
CA LEU A 146 -2.16 6.47 1.30
C LEU A 146 -1.02 6.60 2.32
N LEU A 147 -0.97 7.69 3.09
CA LEU A 147 0.01 7.84 4.17
C LEU A 147 -0.18 6.78 5.27
N TYR A 148 -1.42 6.44 5.60
CA TYR A 148 -1.77 5.36 6.52
C TYR A 148 -1.19 4.02 6.04
N ILE A 149 -1.46 3.62 4.79
CA ILE A 149 -0.87 2.43 4.14
C ILE A 149 0.65 2.45 4.23
N MET A 150 1.25 3.58 3.84
CA MET A 150 2.69 3.76 3.81
C MET A 150 3.31 3.64 5.19
N ASP A 151 2.70 4.21 6.22
CA ASP A 151 3.17 4.14 7.60
C ASP A 151 3.26 2.68 8.08
N ARG A 152 2.19 1.89 7.91
CA ARG A 152 2.20 0.47 8.32
C ARG A 152 3.21 -0.34 7.53
N HIS A 153 3.31 -0.10 6.23
CA HIS A 153 4.34 -0.73 5.39
C HIS A 153 5.75 -0.40 5.91
N LEU A 154 6.07 0.88 6.12
CA LEU A 154 7.39 1.33 6.57
C LEU A 154 7.69 0.85 8.00
N ALA A 155 6.70 0.82 8.88
CA ALA A 155 6.82 0.30 10.24
C ALA A 155 7.18 -1.19 10.24
N LEU A 156 6.55 -2.00 9.38
CA LEU A 156 6.89 -3.41 9.11
C LEU A 156 8.24 -3.60 8.38
N CYS A 157 8.69 -2.60 7.62
CA CYS A 157 10.00 -2.66 6.95
C CYS A 157 11.14 -2.32 7.91
N TYR A 158 10.96 -1.31 8.76
CA TYR A 158 12.07 -0.67 9.49
C TYR A 158 12.02 -0.83 11.01
N ASN A 159 11.07 -1.61 11.51
CA ASN A 159 10.90 -1.88 12.95
C ASN A 159 10.72 -0.60 13.73
N ARG A 160 9.73 0.16 13.29
CA ARG A 160 9.38 1.44 13.89
C ARG A 160 7.97 1.38 14.47
N PRO A 161 7.71 2.16 15.54
CA PRO A 161 6.34 2.47 15.95
C PRO A 161 5.54 3.08 14.79
N LEU A 162 4.23 2.85 14.78
CA LEU A 162 3.31 3.51 13.87
C LEU A 162 3.34 5.02 14.13
N ALA A 163 3.47 5.81 13.07
CA ALA A 163 3.48 7.27 13.16
C ALA A 163 2.06 7.87 13.13
N LEU A 164 1.10 7.18 12.49
CA LEU A 164 -0.30 7.59 12.42
C LEU A 164 -1.14 6.57 13.21
N LEU A 165 -1.97 7.04 14.14
CA LEU A 165 -2.80 6.16 14.97
C LEU A 165 -4.13 5.85 14.31
N ASP A 166 -4.70 4.69 14.62
CA ASP A 166 -6.04 4.32 14.15
C ASP A 166 -7.10 5.28 14.69
N ALA A 167 -6.96 5.73 15.94
CA ALA A 167 -7.83 6.74 16.55
C ALA A 167 -7.80 8.10 15.82
N GLU A 168 -6.71 8.44 15.13
CA GLU A 168 -6.68 9.66 14.29
C GLU A 168 -7.51 9.52 13.02
N SER A 169 -7.83 8.29 12.62
CA SER A 169 -8.53 7.96 11.38
C SER A 169 -9.97 7.47 11.61
N GLU A 170 -10.39 7.27 12.87
CA GLU A 170 -11.69 6.70 13.26
C GLU A 170 -12.87 7.47 12.66
N ASP A 171 -12.75 8.80 12.60
CA ASP A 171 -13.81 9.69 12.13
C ASP A 171 -13.74 9.99 10.63
N LEU A 172 -12.66 9.62 9.95
CA LEU A 172 -12.44 9.91 8.53
C LEU A 172 -13.18 8.90 7.66
N LEU A 173 -13.87 9.37 6.62
CA LEU A 173 -14.53 8.47 5.68
C LEU A 173 -13.49 7.69 4.86
N LEU A 174 -13.80 6.41 4.60
CA LEU A 174 -13.00 5.61 3.68
C LEU A 174 -13.10 6.15 2.23
N PRO A 175 -12.04 5.98 1.42
CA PRO A 175 -12.02 6.46 0.03
C PRO A 175 -13.15 5.87 -0.82
N LEU A 176 -13.55 6.61 -1.85
CA LEU A 176 -14.40 6.08 -2.92
C LEU A 176 -13.74 4.92 -3.61
N ASP A 177 -14.59 4.03 -4.09
CA ASP A 177 -14.20 3.03 -5.08
C ASP A 177 -13.64 3.70 -6.33
N GLU A 178 -12.57 3.14 -6.87
CA GLU A 178 -11.82 3.75 -7.96
C GLU A 178 -12.67 3.94 -9.21
N GLY A 179 -13.57 2.99 -9.53
CA GLY A 179 -14.50 3.12 -10.64
C GLY A 179 -15.42 4.34 -10.52
N SER A 180 -16.00 4.56 -9.34
CA SER A 180 -16.87 5.71 -9.08
C SER A 180 -16.11 7.04 -9.14
N TRP A 181 -14.88 7.07 -8.60
CA TRP A 181 -14.02 8.25 -8.67
C TRP A 181 -13.64 8.61 -10.11
N GLN A 182 -13.16 7.63 -10.89
CA GLN A 182 -12.75 7.87 -12.28
C GLN A 182 -13.92 8.30 -13.16
N ALA A 183 -15.11 7.73 -12.94
CA ALA A 183 -16.33 8.11 -13.62
C ALA A 183 -16.88 9.49 -13.21
N GLY A 184 -16.35 10.10 -12.13
CA GLY A 184 -16.88 11.34 -11.56
C GLY A 184 -18.23 11.17 -10.85
N ASN A 185 -18.63 9.93 -10.56
CA ASN A 185 -19.89 9.61 -9.91
C ASN A 185 -19.75 9.69 -8.39
N ILE A 186 -19.66 10.92 -7.88
CA ILE A 186 -19.40 11.17 -6.46
C ILE A 186 -20.72 11.31 -5.69
N HIS A 187 -20.88 10.51 -4.64
CA HIS A 187 -21.88 10.72 -3.62
C HIS A 187 -21.23 11.06 -2.27
N SER A 188 -21.66 12.18 -1.72
CA SER A 188 -21.17 12.76 -0.46
C SER A 188 -22.10 12.35 0.66
N ASN A 189 -22.12 11.05 0.95
CA ASN A 189 -23.09 10.46 1.86
C ASN A 189 -22.40 9.73 3.02
N SER A 190 -22.12 10.48 4.07
CA SER A 190 -21.59 9.96 5.32
C SER A 190 -22.66 9.12 6.03
N PRO A 191 -22.31 7.93 6.55
CA PRO A 191 -23.20 7.19 7.42
C PRO A 191 -23.45 7.88 8.77
N ARG A 192 -22.62 8.86 9.15
CA ARG A 192 -22.76 9.65 10.38
C ARG A 192 -23.57 10.91 10.13
N SER A 193 -24.43 11.28 11.07
CA SER A 193 -25.36 12.42 10.94
C SER A 193 -24.68 13.78 10.84
N ASP A 194 -23.48 13.91 11.40
CA ASP A 194 -22.64 15.12 11.42
C ASP A 194 -21.71 15.23 10.20
N GLY A 195 -21.55 14.16 9.42
CA GLY A 195 -20.74 14.18 8.20
C GLY A 195 -21.48 14.71 6.97
N PRO A 196 -20.78 14.86 5.82
CA PRO A 196 -21.41 15.33 4.58
C PRO A 196 -22.58 14.41 4.18
N GLN A 197 -23.76 14.99 3.94
CA GLN A 197 -24.98 14.26 3.60
C GLN A 197 -25.37 14.48 2.15
N CYS A 198 -25.92 13.43 1.52
CA CYS A 198 -26.45 13.49 0.16
C CYS A 198 -27.99 13.48 0.19
N PRO A 199 -28.67 14.64 0.09
CA PRO A 199 -30.11 14.75 0.37
C PRO A 199 -31.00 13.84 -0.50
N ARG A 200 -30.58 13.55 -1.73
CA ARG A 200 -31.34 12.72 -2.68
C ARG A 200 -31.05 11.22 -2.58
N SER A 201 -29.90 10.83 -2.03
CA SER A 201 -29.49 9.42 -2.00
C SER A 201 -30.06 8.69 -0.78
N GLY A 202 -30.45 9.42 0.28
CA GLY A 202 -30.97 8.82 1.51
C GLY A 202 -29.97 7.82 2.09
N ASP A 203 -30.43 6.59 2.38
CA ASP A 203 -29.55 5.52 2.86
C ASP A 203 -28.72 4.83 1.76
N ARG A 204 -29.00 5.10 0.48
CA ARG A 204 -28.23 4.53 -0.64
C ARG A 204 -26.87 5.22 -0.74
N ASN A 205 -25.85 4.50 -1.22
CA ASN A 205 -24.51 5.04 -1.46
C ASN A 205 -23.82 5.63 -0.22
N LYS A 206 -24.21 5.19 0.98
CA LYS A 206 -23.49 5.53 2.21
C LYS A 206 -22.04 5.05 2.12
N ARG A 207 -21.11 5.91 2.55
CA ARG A 207 -19.69 5.57 2.59
C ARG A 207 -19.43 4.45 3.61
N ARG A 208 -18.40 3.65 3.34
CA ARG A 208 -17.88 2.68 4.29
C ARG A 208 -17.24 3.38 5.48
N VAL A 209 -17.26 2.70 6.62
CA VAL A 209 -16.70 3.17 7.90
C VAL A 209 -15.45 2.40 8.24
N PHE A 210 -14.48 3.08 8.84
CA PHE A 210 -13.26 2.47 9.39
C PHE A 210 -13.53 1.88 10.79
N PRO A 211 -12.94 0.72 11.16
CA PRO A 211 -12.10 -0.14 10.34
C PRO A 211 -12.89 -0.99 9.35
N ASN A 212 -12.26 -1.36 8.24
CA ASN A 212 -12.84 -2.24 7.24
C ASN A 212 -11.82 -3.29 6.78
N PHE A 213 -12.28 -4.54 6.69
CA PHE A 213 -11.43 -5.72 6.44
C PHE A 213 -11.82 -6.47 5.16
N VAL A 214 -12.43 -5.80 4.18
CA VAL A 214 -12.98 -6.42 2.97
C VAL A 214 -12.30 -5.82 1.75
N CYS A 215 -12.02 -6.63 0.73
CA CYS A 215 -11.56 -6.19 -0.58
C CYS A 215 -12.73 -5.61 -1.38
N HIS A 216 -12.65 -4.34 -1.79
CA HIS A 216 -13.75 -3.64 -2.49
C HIS A 216 -13.46 -3.36 -3.97
N ASP A 217 -12.22 -3.04 -4.31
CA ASP A 217 -11.84 -2.70 -5.67
C ASP A 217 -10.36 -3.03 -5.95
N HIS A 218 -9.93 -2.80 -7.18
CA HIS A 218 -8.58 -3.10 -7.65
C HIS A 218 -7.51 -2.07 -7.25
N SER A 219 -7.92 -0.93 -6.69
CA SER A 219 -7.00 0.12 -6.28
C SER A 219 -6.28 -0.25 -4.98
N ILE A 220 -5.12 0.36 -4.76
CA ILE A 220 -4.38 0.21 -3.51
C ILE A 220 -5.23 0.62 -2.28
N LEU A 221 -6.22 1.48 -2.45
CA LEU A 221 -7.13 1.90 -1.38
C LEU A 221 -8.25 0.88 -1.13
N GLY A 222 -8.63 0.06 -2.11
CA GLY A 222 -9.70 -0.92 -1.97
C GLY A 222 -9.23 -2.32 -1.59
N PHE A 223 -8.13 -2.82 -2.17
CA PHE A 223 -7.62 -4.16 -1.80
C PHE A 223 -6.54 -4.11 -0.72
N PHE A 224 -5.66 -3.10 -0.73
CA PHE A 224 -4.46 -3.11 0.13
C PHE A 224 -4.64 -2.37 1.45
N LEU A 225 -5.47 -1.32 1.50
CA LEU A 225 -5.81 -0.63 2.76
C LEU A 225 -6.30 -1.58 3.86
N PRO A 226 -7.27 -2.49 3.62
CA PRO A 226 -7.70 -3.44 4.65
C PRO A 226 -6.57 -4.32 5.20
N LEU A 227 -5.67 -4.77 4.33
CA LEU A 227 -4.50 -5.57 4.72
C LEU A 227 -3.52 -4.74 5.56
N MET A 228 -3.37 -3.45 5.25
CA MET A 228 -2.52 -2.55 6.03
C MET A 228 -3.13 -2.20 7.38
N THR A 229 -4.46 -2.11 7.49
CA THR A 229 -5.15 -2.01 8.78
C THR A 229 -4.82 -3.21 9.67
N ILE A 230 -4.96 -4.43 9.14
CA ILE A 230 -4.59 -5.68 9.85
C ILE A 230 -3.09 -5.66 10.21
N THR A 231 -2.24 -5.18 9.32
CA THR A 231 -0.79 -5.04 9.56
C THR A 231 -0.50 -4.11 10.74
N GLY A 232 -1.28 -3.04 10.92
CA GLY A 232 -1.17 -2.14 12.09
C GLY A 232 -1.38 -2.90 13.40
N GLU A 233 -2.47 -3.67 13.51
CA GLU A 233 -2.75 -4.49 14.70
C GLU A 233 -1.63 -5.51 14.97
N LEU A 234 -1.09 -6.16 13.93
CA LEU A 234 0.05 -7.06 14.06
C LEU A 234 1.28 -6.36 14.65
N ILE A 235 1.59 -5.14 14.17
CA ILE A 235 2.74 -4.36 14.63
C ILE A 235 2.56 -4.00 16.10
N ASP A 236 1.40 -3.49 16.49
CA ASP A 236 1.12 -3.08 17.86
C ASP A 236 1.16 -4.28 18.82
N LEU A 237 0.55 -5.41 18.44
CA LEU A 237 0.62 -6.65 19.20
C LEU A 237 2.06 -7.13 19.38
N ASN A 238 2.85 -7.15 18.30
CA ASN A 238 4.25 -7.57 18.34
C ASN A 238 5.10 -6.63 19.21
N GLN A 239 4.87 -5.32 19.15
CA GLN A 239 5.56 -4.33 19.97
C GLN A 239 5.18 -4.47 21.44
N ALA A 240 3.89 -4.60 21.75
CA ALA A 240 3.40 -4.79 23.12
C ALA A 240 3.98 -6.06 23.76
N ARG A 241 3.97 -7.18 23.03
CA ARG A 241 4.55 -8.47 23.46
C ARG A 241 6.05 -8.37 23.75
N ASN A 242 6.77 -7.57 22.95
CA ASN A 242 8.22 -7.41 23.09
C ASN A 242 8.63 -6.23 23.99
N HIS A 243 7.67 -5.47 24.52
CA HIS A 243 7.95 -4.32 25.36
C HIS A 243 8.65 -4.75 26.66
N PRO A 244 9.82 -4.17 27.03
CA PRO A 244 10.64 -4.66 28.16
C PRO A 244 9.93 -4.71 29.51
N THR A 245 9.00 -3.78 29.75
CA THR A 245 8.28 -3.68 31.04
C THR A 245 6.82 -4.10 30.95
N LEU A 246 6.17 -3.87 29.81
CA LEU A 246 4.73 -4.10 29.64
C LEU A 246 4.46 -5.53 29.19
N GLY A 247 5.27 -6.08 28.27
CA GLY A 247 5.12 -7.45 27.81
C GLY A 247 5.30 -8.48 28.93
N LEU A 248 6.15 -8.20 29.93
CA LEU A 248 6.31 -9.04 31.12
C LEU A 248 5.13 -8.93 32.09
N ARG A 249 4.55 -7.73 32.27
CA ARG A 249 3.45 -7.48 33.21
C ARG A 249 2.09 -7.93 32.66
N LEU A 250 1.93 -7.88 31.35
CA LEU A 250 0.73 -8.30 30.61
C LEU A 250 0.80 -9.79 30.21
N GLN A 251 1.56 -10.63 30.95
CA GLN A 251 1.74 -12.07 30.70
C GLN A 251 0.46 -12.93 30.88
N GLY A 252 -0.74 -12.33 30.81
CA GLY A 252 -1.96 -13.09 30.62
C GLY A 252 -1.95 -13.75 29.24
N LYS A 253 -1.50 -15.00 29.17
CA LYS A 253 -1.45 -15.79 27.92
C LYS A 253 -2.80 -15.75 27.17
N GLU A 254 -3.89 -15.78 27.94
CA GLU A 254 -5.27 -15.70 27.45
C GLU A 254 -5.59 -14.39 26.73
N ALA A 255 -5.14 -13.23 27.25
CA ALA A 255 -5.40 -11.93 26.63
C ALA A 255 -4.72 -11.81 25.25
N TRP A 256 -3.52 -12.36 25.10
CA TRP A 256 -2.82 -12.40 23.81
C TRP A 256 -3.49 -13.37 22.83
N GLU A 257 -3.94 -14.53 23.30
CA GLU A 257 -4.65 -15.51 22.49
C GLU A 257 -5.97 -14.95 21.94
N VAL A 258 -6.72 -14.18 22.75
CA VAL A 258 -7.93 -13.47 22.29
C VAL A 258 -7.60 -12.50 21.16
N HIS A 259 -6.54 -11.69 21.31
CA HIS A 259 -6.18 -10.71 20.28
C HIS A 259 -5.66 -11.39 19.00
N VAL A 260 -4.85 -12.45 19.12
CA VAL A 260 -4.42 -13.26 17.98
C VAL A 260 -5.63 -13.87 17.26
N ALA A 261 -6.61 -14.40 17.99
CA ALA A 261 -7.83 -14.96 17.39
C ALA A 261 -8.65 -13.91 16.64
N GLU A 262 -8.73 -12.68 17.15
CA GLU A 262 -9.42 -11.59 16.48
C GLU A 262 -8.73 -11.19 15.17
N VAL A 263 -7.40 -11.05 15.18
CA VAL A 263 -6.64 -10.75 13.96
C VAL A 263 -6.76 -11.88 12.93
N LEU A 264 -6.77 -13.15 13.37
CA LEU A 264 -7.05 -14.28 12.47
C LEU A 264 -8.44 -14.19 11.87
N ARG A 265 -9.46 -13.82 12.66
CA ARG A 265 -10.84 -13.61 12.18
C ARG A 265 -10.91 -12.49 11.14
N GLN A 266 -10.15 -11.41 11.32
CA GLN A 266 -10.05 -10.32 10.33
C GLN A 266 -9.41 -10.80 9.02
N LEU A 267 -8.32 -11.58 9.10
CA LEU A 267 -7.69 -12.19 7.92
C LEU A 267 -8.65 -13.12 7.17
N GLU A 268 -9.42 -13.95 7.89
CA GLU A 268 -10.43 -14.81 7.27
C GLU A 268 -11.58 -14.01 6.66
N THR A 269 -12.00 -12.91 7.29
CA THR A 269 -12.99 -11.99 6.72
C THR A 269 -12.50 -11.41 5.39
N TYR A 270 -11.23 -10.98 5.34
CA TYR A 270 -10.61 -10.47 4.13
C TYR A 270 -10.48 -11.58 3.06
N LYS A 271 -10.00 -12.77 3.43
CA LYS A 271 -9.88 -13.92 2.52
C LYS A 271 -11.23 -14.29 1.91
N ALA A 272 -12.29 -14.35 2.71
CA ALA A 272 -13.64 -14.62 2.24
C ALA A 272 -14.13 -13.55 1.24
N SER A 273 -13.77 -12.28 1.46
CA SER A 273 -14.12 -11.21 0.53
C SER A 273 -13.48 -11.34 -0.85
N LEU A 274 -12.30 -11.97 -0.97
CA LEU A 274 -11.66 -12.20 -2.27
C LEU A 274 -12.49 -13.14 -3.15
N THR A 275 -13.17 -14.13 -2.55
CA THR A 275 -14.08 -15.01 -3.28
C THR A 275 -15.27 -14.23 -3.83
N THR A 276 -15.87 -13.37 -3.01
CA THR A 276 -16.99 -12.50 -3.44
C THR A 276 -16.55 -11.50 -4.52
N PHE A 277 -15.35 -10.94 -4.39
CA PHE A 277 -14.75 -10.04 -5.37
C PHE A 277 -14.49 -10.75 -6.72
N ALA A 278 -14.03 -12.00 -6.68
CA ALA A 278 -13.85 -12.83 -7.87
C ALA A 278 -15.18 -13.13 -8.55
N THR A 279 -16.22 -13.53 -7.80
CA THR A 279 -17.52 -13.90 -8.37
C THR A 279 -18.27 -12.71 -8.93
N ALA A 280 -18.24 -11.55 -8.25
CA ALA A 280 -18.84 -10.31 -8.74
C ALA A 280 -18.30 -9.93 -10.13
N THR A 281 -17.01 -10.17 -10.38
CA THR A 281 -16.41 -9.92 -11.70
C THR A 281 -16.89 -10.90 -12.80
N THR A 282 -17.29 -12.13 -12.42
CA THR A 282 -17.67 -13.18 -13.39
C THR A 282 -19.16 -13.22 -13.73
N VAL A 283 -20.03 -12.79 -12.82
CA VAL A 283 -21.49 -12.90 -12.96
C VAL A 283 -22.10 -11.63 -13.52
N ASP A 284 -21.40 -10.50 -13.45
CA ASP A 284 -21.96 -9.20 -13.82
C ASP A 284 -20.97 -8.36 -14.65
N PRO A 285 -20.97 -8.48 -15.99
CA PRO A 285 -20.34 -7.49 -16.85
C PRO A 285 -20.97 -6.09 -16.68
N GLU A 286 -22.13 -5.96 -16.03
CA GLU A 286 -22.88 -4.70 -15.87
C GLU A 286 -22.76 -4.07 -14.46
N ALA A 287 -22.17 -4.71 -13.45
CA ALA A 287 -21.90 -4.09 -12.14
C ALA A 287 -20.54 -4.54 -11.55
N PRO A 288 -19.53 -3.65 -11.45
CA PRO A 288 -19.64 -2.24 -11.06
C PRO A 288 -19.43 -1.26 -12.22
N LEU A 289 -20.01 -1.52 -13.39
CA LEU A 289 -20.32 -0.47 -14.36
C LEU A 289 -21.63 0.23 -14.01
N SER A 290 -21.81 0.64 -12.74
CA SER A 290 -22.74 1.74 -12.48
C SER A 290 -22.05 3.04 -12.89
N THR A 291 -22.32 3.39 -14.15
CA THR A 291 -22.19 4.69 -14.83
C THR A 291 -20.81 5.18 -15.27
N ALA A 292 -19.93 4.30 -15.79
CA ALA A 292 -18.69 4.74 -16.45
C ALA A 292 -18.85 5.18 -17.92
N PHE A 293 -20.01 5.00 -18.54
CA PHE A 293 -20.32 5.55 -19.86
C PHE A 293 -21.80 5.94 -19.86
N ASN A 294 -22.15 7.14 -20.32
CA ASN A 294 -23.46 7.35 -20.92
C ASN A 294 -23.52 6.39 -22.10
N PRO A 295 -24.32 5.31 -22.09
CA PRO A 295 -24.56 4.62 -23.33
C PRO A 295 -25.44 5.58 -24.13
N LYS A 296 -24.83 6.31 -25.06
CA LYS A 296 -25.54 6.46 -26.32
C LYS A 296 -25.84 5.02 -26.75
N LEU A 297 -27.13 4.70 -26.78
CA LEU A 297 -27.71 3.45 -27.23
C LEU A 297 -26.84 2.80 -28.33
N ASP A 298 -26.54 1.51 -28.16
CA ASP A 298 -26.07 0.57 -29.19
C ASP A 298 -24.57 0.53 -29.58
N GLU A 299 -23.64 0.49 -28.62
CA GLU A 299 -22.28 -0.01 -28.88
C GLU A 299 -22.00 -1.36 -28.18
N PRO A 300 -21.50 -2.40 -28.89
CA PRO A 300 -21.19 -3.69 -28.30
C PRO A 300 -20.02 -3.58 -27.31
N VAL A 301 -20.16 -4.16 -26.12
CA VAL A 301 -19.11 -4.27 -25.10
C VAL A 301 -17.84 -4.84 -25.74
N ASP A 302 -16.74 -4.06 -25.73
CA ASP A 302 -15.47 -4.49 -26.31
C ASP A 302 -14.90 -5.66 -25.50
N SER A 303 -14.93 -6.86 -26.09
CA SER A 303 -14.43 -8.11 -25.48
C SER A 303 -13.04 -7.97 -24.87
N LYS A 304 -12.19 -7.09 -25.44
CA LYS A 304 -10.82 -6.85 -24.96
C LYS A 304 -10.78 -6.13 -23.61
N LEU A 305 -11.73 -5.24 -23.33
CA LEU A 305 -11.79 -4.52 -22.04
C LEU A 305 -12.22 -5.46 -20.91
N SER A 306 -13.17 -6.37 -21.20
CA SER A 306 -13.60 -7.40 -20.25
C SER A 306 -12.45 -8.37 -19.89
N GLU A 307 -11.68 -8.81 -20.89
CA GLU A 307 -10.48 -9.64 -20.66
C GLU A 307 -9.43 -8.91 -19.81
N ALA A 308 -9.14 -7.64 -20.11
CA ALA A 308 -8.19 -6.84 -19.35
C ALA A 308 -8.62 -6.64 -17.88
N TYR A 309 -9.92 -6.41 -17.64
CA TYR A 309 -10.47 -6.28 -16.30
C TYR A 309 -10.39 -7.60 -15.52
N SER A 310 -10.77 -8.71 -16.14
CA SER A 310 -10.62 -10.06 -15.56
C SER A 310 -9.17 -10.37 -15.20
N TRP A 311 -8.23 -10.02 -16.08
CA TRP A 311 -6.79 -10.16 -15.82
C TRP A 311 -6.35 -9.35 -14.60
N HIS A 312 -6.84 -8.12 -14.48
CA HIS A 312 -6.57 -7.25 -13.35
C HIS A 312 -7.13 -7.81 -12.04
N THR A 313 -8.37 -8.33 -12.06
CA THR A 313 -8.99 -9.03 -10.92
C THR A 313 -8.13 -10.19 -10.43
N GLN A 314 -7.66 -11.05 -11.35
CA GLN A 314 -6.80 -12.17 -10.99
C GLN A 314 -5.45 -11.73 -10.43
N THR A 315 -4.90 -10.63 -10.96
CA THR A 315 -3.67 -10.01 -10.42
C THR A 315 -3.88 -9.58 -8.97
N VAL A 316 -4.93 -8.79 -8.70
CA VAL A 316 -5.24 -8.31 -7.34
C VAL A 316 -5.46 -9.47 -6.38
N ILE A 317 -6.26 -10.47 -6.76
CA ILE A 317 -6.49 -11.67 -5.94
C ILE A 317 -5.17 -12.36 -5.61
N ALA A 318 -4.29 -12.58 -6.58
CA ALA A 318 -3.02 -13.27 -6.36
C ALA A 318 -2.11 -12.52 -5.36
N TYR A 319 -1.99 -11.20 -5.48
CA TYR A 319 -1.24 -10.36 -4.54
C TYR A 319 -1.89 -10.35 -3.15
N SER A 320 -3.22 -10.20 -3.07
CA SER A 320 -3.97 -10.20 -1.82
C SER A 320 -3.86 -11.54 -1.09
N SER A 321 -4.04 -12.67 -1.79
CA SER A 321 -3.89 -14.01 -1.22
C SER A 321 -2.49 -14.21 -0.65
N TYR A 322 -1.45 -13.81 -1.39
CA TYR A 322 -0.08 -13.87 -0.89
C TYR A 322 0.07 -13.13 0.44
N LEU A 323 -0.42 -11.90 0.52
CA LEU A 323 -0.30 -11.06 1.71
C LEU A 323 -1.06 -11.64 2.90
N VAL A 324 -2.25 -12.24 2.70
CA VAL A 324 -2.98 -12.94 3.77
C VAL A 324 -2.12 -14.04 4.39
N HIS A 325 -1.46 -14.87 3.58
CA HIS A 325 -0.57 -15.91 4.10
C HIS A 325 0.65 -15.33 4.82
N VAL A 326 1.27 -14.27 4.30
CA VAL A 326 2.40 -13.60 4.96
C VAL A 326 1.98 -13.01 6.30
N LEU A 327 0.85 -12.33 6.39
CA LEU A 327 0.34 -11.76 7.64
C LEU A 327 0.03 -12.87 8.66
N HIS A 328 -0.56 -13.99 8.24
CA HIS A 328 -0.76 -15.14 9.12
C HIS A 328 0.59 -15.68 9.66
N ILE A 329 1.59 -15.85 8.80
CA ILE A 329 2.93 -16.29 9.20
C ILE A 329 3.56 -15.31 10.19
N LEU A 330 3.42 -14.00 9.97
CA LEU A 330 3.93 -12.97 10.87
C LEU A 330 3.21 -12.96 12.22
N LEU A 331 1.90 -13.13 12.24
CA LEU A 331 1.10 -13.15 13.47
C LEU A 331 1.49 -14.30 14.40
N VAL A 332 1.64 -15.49 13.84
CA VAL A 332 1.86 -16.74 14.60
C VAL A 332 3.35 -17.06 14.76
N GLY A 333 4.18 -16.58 13.83
CA GLY A 333 5.61 -16.86 13.75
C GLY A 333 6.49 -15.82 14.42
N LYS A 334 7.77 -15.83 14.03
CA LYS A 334 8.79 -14.90 14.52
C LYS A 334 9.24 -13.98 13.40
N TRP A 335 9.36 -12.70 13.71
CA TRP A 335 9.72 -11.66 12.73
C TRP A 335 11.24 -11.56 12.52
N ASP A 336 12.06 -11.98 13.49
CA ASP A 336 13.52 -11.96 13.37
C ASP A 336 14.03 -13.26 12.72
N PRO A 337 14.57 -13.24 11.49
CA PRO A 337 15.00 -14.45 10.79
C PRO A 337 16.15 -15.17 11.52
N VAL A 338 16.99 -14.43 12.25
CA VAL A 338 18.05 -15.05 13.06
C VAL A 338 17.46 -15.81 14.25
N SER A 339 16.53 -15.20 14.99
CA SER A 339 15.83 -15.88 16.09
C SER A 339 14.98 -17.06 15.62
N LEU A 340 14.42 -16.96 14.40
CA LEU A 340 13.69 -18.04 13.75
C LEU A 340 14.60 -19.26 13.48
N ILE A 341 15.81 -19.04 12.96
CA ILE A 341 16.76 -20.13 12.65
C ILE A 341 17.44 -20.71 13.88
N GLU A 342 17.85 -19.86 14.83
CA GLU A 342 18.48 -20.32 16.07
C GLU A 342 17.53 -21.16 16.93
N ASP A 343 16.23 -20.83 16.90
CA ASP A 343 15.15 -21.55 17.57
C ASP A 343 15.43 -21.94 19.05
N LYS A 344 15.93 -20.97 19.83
CA LYS A 344 16.35 -21.19 21.22
C LYS A 344 15.24 -21.61 22.19
N ASP A 345 14.01 -21.29 21.83
CA ASP A 345 12.75 -21.53 22.55
C ASP A 345 11.98 -22.75 22.00
N PHE A 346 12.57 -23.52 21.07
CA PHE A 346 11.95 -24.72 20.49
C PHE A 346 10.58 -24.47 19.83
N TRP A 347 10.39 -23.28 19.25
CA TRP A 347 9.15 -22.92 18.57
C TRP A 347 8.87 -23.84 17.38
N THR A 348 9.92 -24.38 16.72
CA THR A 348 9.75 -25.35 15.62
C THR A 348 9.11 -26.68 16.04
N SER A 349 8.98 -26.95 17.34
CA SER A 349 8.25 -28.12 17.85
C SER A 349 6.80 -27.82 18.22
N SER A 350 6.33 -26.57 18.00
CA SER A 350 4.99 -26.13 18.41
C SER A 350 3.92 -26.41 17.33
N PRO A 351 2.63 -26.55 17.73
CA PRO A 351 1.52 -26.62 16.77
C PRO A 351 1.41 -25.36 15.88
N ALA A 352 1.79 -24.21 16.42
CA ALA A 352 1.85 -22.93 15.73
C ALA A 352 2.78 -23.00 14.51
N PHE A 353 3.96 -23.61 14.65
CA PHE A 353 4.88 -23.82 13.53
C PHE A 353 4.26 -24.69 12.43
N ALA A 354 3.62 -25.80 12.79
CA ALA A 354 2.98 -26.69 11.82
C ALA A 354 1.94 -25.96 10.94
N SER A 355 1.11 -25.10 11.55
CA SER A 355 0.17 -24.25 10.81
C SER A 355 0.89 -23.32 9.82
N THR A 356 1.99 -22.67 10.24
CA THR A 356 2.72 -21.74 9.35
C THR A 356 3.35 -22.41 8.12
N ILE A 357 3.64 -23.71 8.14
CA ILE A 357 4.15 -24.45 6.98
C ILE A 357 3.11 -24.46 5.84
N SER A 358 1.83 -24.72 6.14
CA SER A 358 0.77 -24.72 5.12
C SER A 358 0.67 -23.36 4.45
N HIS A 359 0.63 -22.30 5.27
CA HIS A 359 0.58 -20.92 4.76
C HIS A 359 1.83 -20.55 3.95
N ALA A 360 3.01 -21.07 4.27
CA ALA A 360 4.22 -20.81 3.48
C ALA A 360 4.17 -21.44 2.08
N LEU A 361 3.57 -22.62 1.96
CA LEU A 361 3.36 -23.30 0.67
C LEU A 361 2.26 -22.60 -0.13
N GLU A 362 1.12 -22.29 0.49
CA GLU A 362 0.02 -21.53 -0.14
C GLU A 362 0.45 -20.12 -0.57
N ALA A 363 1.37 -19.49 0.18
CA ALA A 363 2.00 -18.24 -0.22
C ALA A 363 2.84 -18.43 -1.50
N ALA A 364 3.63 -19.50 -1.61
CA ALA A 364 4.40 -19.77 -2.82
C ALA A 364 3.50 -20.06 -4.03
N ASP A 365 2.37 -20.76 -3.82
CA ASP A 365 1.36 -20.97 -4.86
C ASP A 365 0.72 -19.64 -5.31
N SER A 366 0.44 -18.75 -4.37
CA SER A 366 -0.03 -17.39 -4.67
C SER A 366 1.01 -16.61 -5.49
N VAL A 367 2.31 -16.72 -5.16
CA VAL A 367 3.40 -16.13 -5.95
C VAL A 367 3.49 -16.74 -7.35
N GLN A 368 3.19 -18.03 -7.51
CA GLN A 368 3.11 -18.65 -8.82
C GLN A 368 1.99 -18.02 -9.67
N GLN A 369 0.84 -17.72 -9.06
CA GLN A 369 -0.23 -16.99 -9.75
C GLN A 369 0.18 -15.54 -10.04
N ILE A 370 0.87 -14.85 -9.12
CA ILE A 370 1.42 -13.51 -9.39
C ILE A 370 2.32 -13.55 -10.63
N LEU A 371 3.27 -14.48 -10.71
CA LEU A 371 4.16 -14.60 -11.86
C LEU A 371 3.45 -14.98 -13.17
N ARG A 372 2.25 -15.58 -13.08
CA ARG A 372 1.41 -15.87 -14.24
C ARG A 372 0.75 -14.60 -14.81
N PHE A 373 0.24 -13.74 -13.93
CA PHE A 373 -0.52 -12.54 -14.33
C PHE A 373 0.32 -11.27 -14.41
N ASP A 374 1.44 -11.20 -13.69
CA ASP A 374 2.38 -10.09 -13.62
C ASP A 374 3.83 -10.63 -13.52
N PRO A 375 4.38 -11.20 -14.62
CA PRO A 375 5.68 -11.87 -14.62
C PRO A 375 6.86 -10.96 -14.23
N ASP A 376 6.72 -9.65 -14.46
CA ASP A 376 7.73 -8.63 -14.14
C ASP A 376 7.54 -8.01 -12.75
N ILE A 377 6.48 -8.39 -12.03
CA ILE A 377 6.13 -7.83 -10.70
C ILE A 377 6.07 -6.29 -10.77
N SER A 378 5.38 -5.82 -11.79
CA SER A 378 5.25 -4.42 -12.16
C SER A 378 4.01 -3.76 -11.55
N PHE A 379 3.06 -4.56 -11.05
CA PHE A 379 1.81 -4.06 -10.49
C PHE A 379 2.01 -3.31 -9.16
N MET A 380 2.83 -3.85 -8.25
CA MET A 380 3.09 -3.24 -6.94
C MET A 380 4.57 -3.31 -6.53
N PRO A 381 5.51 -2.84 -7.38
CA PRO A 381 6.94 -3.10 -7.20
C PRO A 381 7.46 -2.53 -5.88
N TYR A 382 7.01 -1.32 -5.52
CA TYR A 382 7.46 -0.61 -4.32
C TYR A 382 7.17 -1.38 -3.02
N PHE A 383 5.95 -1.87 -2.85
CA PHE A 383 5.53 -2.52 -1.60
C PHE A 383 5.87 -4.01 -1.57
N PHE A 384 5.74 -4.68 -2.72
CA PHE A 384 5.76 -6.13 -2.75
C PHE A 384 7.12 -6.70 -2.39
N GLY A 385 8.21 -6.01 -2.73
CA GLY A 385 9.55 -6.57 -2.56
C GLY A 385 9.92 -6.95 -1.11
N ILE A 386 9.45 -6.19 -0.13
CA ILE A 386 9.69 -6.50 1.29
C ILE A 386 8.72 -7.57 1.80
N GLN A 387 7.46 -7.54 1.35
CA GLN A 387 6.49 -8.57 1.69
C GLN A 387 6.92 -9.94 1.14
N LEU A 388 7.41 -9.98 -0.11
CA LEU A 388 7.98 -11.14 -0.75
C LEU A 388 9.11 -11.77 0.08
N LEU A 389 9.98 -10.90 0.61
CA LEU A 389 11.08 -11.30 1.48
C LEU A 389 10.58 -11.86 2.82
N GLN A 390 9.62 -11.20 3.47
CA GLN A 390 9.03 -11.65 4.73
C GLN A 390 8.44 -13.06 4.60
N GLY A 391 7.65 -13.32 3.56
CA GLY A 391 7.10 -14.66 3.31
C GLY A 391 8.15 -15.72 2.95
N SER A 392 9.34 -15.32 2.53
CA SER A 392 10.41 -16.25 2.15
C SER A 392 11.23 -16.77 3.33
N PHE A 393 11.25 -16.09 4.48
CA PHE A 393 12.11 -16.48 5.61
C PHE A 393 11.75 -17.84 6.20
N LEU A 394 10.45 -18.17 6.26
CA LEU A 394 10.00 -19.45 6.80
C LEU A 394 10.35 -20.62 5.87
N LEU A 395 10.23 -20.44 4.55
CA LEU A 395 10.66 -21.44 3.58
C LEU A 395 12.18 -21.69 3.67
N LEU A 396 12.97 -20.63 3.86
CA LEU A 396 14.41 -20.77 4.09
C LEU A 396 14.69 -21.60 5.35
N LEU A 397 14.01 -21.32 6.47
CA LEU A 397 14.13 -22.11 7.69
C LEU A 397 13.84 -23.60 7.45
N ILE A 398 12.72 -23.89 6.78
CA ILE A 398 12.27 -25.27 6.54
C ILE A 398 13.31 -26.03 5.70
N VAL A 399 13.80 -25.43 4.60
CA VAL A 399 14.83 -26.05 3.76
C VAL A 399 16.15 -26.22 4.51
N GLU A 400 16.55 -25.27 5.36
CA GLU A 400 17.78 -25.40 6.15
C GLU A 400 17.72 -26.50 7.21
N ARG A 401 16.53 -26.75 7.76
CA ARG A 401 16.29 -27.79 8.77
C ARG A 401 16.19 -29.17 8.15
N LEU A 402 15.40 -29.33 7.08
CA LEU A 402 15.19 -30.62 6.41
C LEU A 402 16.37 -31.02 5.51
N GLN A 403 17.06 -30.06 4.89
CA GLN A 403 18.19 -30.30 4.00
C GLN A 403 17.88 -31.37 2.94
N LYS A 404 18.59 -32.51 2.96
CA LYS A 404 18.39 -33.62 2.01
C LYS A 404 17.05 -34.33 2.16
N GLU A 405 16.36 -34.14 3.28
CA GLU A 405 15.04 -34.67 3.56
C GLU A 405 13.92 -33.71 3.11
N ALA A 406 14.27 -32.54 2.55
CA ALA A 406 13.28 -31.61 2.02
C ALA A 406 12.59 -32.20 0.78
N GLY A 407 11.27 -32.36 0.85
CA GLY A 407 10.48 -32.84 -0.28
C GLY A 407 10.43 -31.85 -1.44
N GLU A 408 10.17 -32.36 -2.65
CA GLU A 408 10.11 -31.56 -3.89
C GLU A 408 9.12 -30.39 -3.82
N GLY A 409 8.00 -30.53 -3.11
CA GLY A 409 7.03 -29.43 -2.93
C GLY A 409 7.64 -28.18 -2.27
N ILE A 410 8.47 -28.39 -1.24
CA ILE A 410 9.15 -27.29 -0.53
C ILE A 410 10.24 -26.69 -1.42
N LEU A 411 11.00 -27.52 -2.14
CA LEU A 411 12.03 -27.05 -3.06
C LEU A 411 11.43 -26.22 -4.20
N ASN A 412 10.33 -26.67 -4.79
CA ASN A 412 9.59 -25.95 -5.83
C ASN A 412 9.03 -24.62 -5.30
N ALA A 413 8.49 -24.61 -4.08
CA ALA A 413 8.06 -23.37 -3.43
C ALA A 413 9.21 -22.37 -3.30
N CYS A 414 10.39 -22.80 -2.84
CA CYS A 414 11.58 -21.95 -2.79
C CYS A 414 12.02 -21.44 -4.16
N GLU A 415 11.96 -22.27 -5.21
CA GLU A 415 12.28 -21.86 -6.58
C GLU A 415 11.32 -20.80 -7.11
N THR A 416 10.02 -20.93 -6.84
CA THR A 416 9.01 -19.91 -7.16
C THR A 416 9.34 -18.57 -6.48
N MET A 417 9.67 -18.59 -5.18
CA MET A 417 10.08 -17.38 -4.46
C MET A 417 11.37 -16.77 -5.02
N ILE A 418 12.35 -17.60 -5.41
CA ILE A 418 13.59 -17.14 -6.05
C ILE A 418 13.28 -16.43 -7.37
N ARG A 419 12.44 -17.04 -8.23
CA ARG A 419 12.04 -16.44 -9.52
C ARG A 419 11.33 -15.11 -9.33
N ALA A 420 10.39 -15.03 -8.38
CA ALA A 420 9.74 -13.77 -8.06
C ALA A 420 10.72 -12.73 -7.53
N THR A 421 11.67 -13.11 -6.68
CA THR A 421 12.69 -12.19 -6.20
C THR A 421 13.56 -11.67 -7.35
N GLU A 422 13.84 -12.51 -8.37
CA GLU A 422 14.56 -12.11 -9.57
C GLU A 422 13.81 -11.08 -10.40
N SER A 423 12.51 -11.29 -10.65
CA SER A 423 11.66 -10.30 -11.33
C SER A 423 11.60 -8.98 -10.54
N CYS A 424 11.39 -9.05 -9.23
CA CYS A 424 11.27 -7.87 -8.37
C CYS A 424 12.56 -7.02 -8.34
N VAL A 425 13.74 -7.65 -8.34
CA VAL A 425 15.05 -6.96 -8.31
C VAL A 425 15.34 -6.17 -9.58
N VAL A 426 14.80 -6.60 -10.73
CA VAL A 426 14.93 -5.88 -12.00
C VAL A 426 14.12 -4.58 -11.93
N THR A 427 12.97 -4.63 -11.27
CA THR A 427 12.03 -3.50 -11.17
C THR A 427 12.45 -2.46 -10.12
N LEU A 428 13.06 -2.89 -9.01
CA LEU A 428 13.68 -2.00 -8.01
C LEU A 428 15.06 -2.50 -7.63
N ASN A 429 16.08 -1.68 -7.87
CA ASN A 429 17.47 -1.99 -7.51
C ASN A 429 17.61 -2.12 -5.98
N THR A 430 17.43 -3.33 -5.47
CA THR A 430 17.45 -3.61 -4.03
C THR A 430 18.55 -4.64 -3.71
N GLU A 431 19.68 -4.16 -3.20
CA GLU A 431 20.83 -5.02 -2.86
C GLU A 431 20.49 -6.11 -1.84
N TYR A 432 19.54 -5.81 -0.94
CA TYR A 432 19.07 -6.77 0.05
C TYR A 432 18.37 -7.96 -0.61
N GLN A 433 17.44 -7.75 -1.56
CA GLN A 433 16.80 -8.85 -2.26
C GLN A 433 17.80 -9.73 -3.03
N ARG A 434 18.84 -9.12 -3.63
CA ARG A 434 19.93 -9.89 -4.28
C ARG A 434 20.68 -10.78 -3.30
N SER A 435 21.00 -10.24 -2.14
CA SER A 435 21.73 -10.97 -1.09
C SER A 435 20.90 -12.12 -0.54
N PHE A 436 19.61 -11.89 -0.27
CA PHE A 436 18.69 -12.93 0.17
C PHE A 436 18.51 -14.03 -0.90
N ARG A 437 18.31 -13.66 -2.17
CA ARG A 437 18.22 -14.61 -3.29
C ARG A 437 19.43 -15.55 -3.35
N GLN A 438 20.64 -15.01 -3.17
CA GLN A 438 21.86 -15.84 -3.16
C GLN A 438 21.86 -16.86 -2.01
N VAL A 439 21.37 -16.45 -0.82
CA VAL A 439 21.21 -17.34 0.34
C VAL A 439 20.20 -18.44 0.05
N MET A 440 19.02 -18.10 -0.48
CA MET A 440 17.97 -19.07 -0.82
C MET A 440 18.44 -20.07 -1.88
N ARG A 441 19.08 -19.60 -2.96
CA ARG A 441 19.66 -20.48 -4.00
C ARG A 441 20.72 -21.42 -3.44
N SER A 442 21.54 -20.94 -2.50
CA SER A 442 22.53 -21.77 -1.80
C SER A 442 21.86 -22.84 -0.95
N ALA A 443 20.79 -22.51 -0.24
CA ALA A 443 20.02 -23.45 0.60
C ALA A 443 19.39 -24.57 -0.23
N VAL A 444 18.69 -24.21 -1.31
CA VAL A 444 18.09 -25.18 -2.24
C VAL A 444 19.14 -26.09 -2.88
N ALA A 445 20.27 -25.53 -3.35
CA ALA A 445 21.32 -26.33 -3.95
C ALA A 445 21.92 -27.35 -2.96
N GLN A 446 22.09 -26.95 -1.69
CA GLN A 446 22.57 -27.85 -0.65
C GLN A 446 21.55 -28.96 -0.33
N ALA A 447 20.25 -28.62 -0.26
CA ALA A 447 19.18 -29.59 -0.07
C ALA A 447 19.15 -30.63 -1.20
N ARG A 448 19.43 -30.22 -2.43
CA ARG A 448 19.61 -31.12 -3.60
C ARG A 448 20.95 -31.88 -3.63
N GLY A 449 21.73 -31.82 -2.56
CA GLY A 449 22.95 -32.63 -2.41
C GLY A 449 24.24 -31.98 -2.92
N ARG A 450 24.26 -30.69 -3.26
CA ARG A 450 25.50 -29.99 -3.61
C ARG A 450 26.51 -30.09 -2.44
N PRO A 451 27.73 -30.65 -2.66
CA PRO A 451 28.73 -30.76 -1.61
C PRO A 451 29.32 -29.39 -1.31
N VAL A 452 29.15 -28.93 -0.07
CA VAL A 452 29.75 -27.68 0.42
C VAL A 452 30.08 -27.81 1.90
N ASN A 453 31.09 -27.09 2.37
CA ASN A 453 31.45 -27.04 3.78
C ASN A 453 30.28 -26.48 4.62
N PRO A 454 29.65 -27.28 5.50
CA PRO A 454 28.45 -26.86 6.22
C PRO A 454 28.69 -25.69 7.19
N SER A 455 29.90 -25.58 7.77
CA SER A 455 30.21 -24.53 8.74
C SER A 455 30.38 -23.16 8.07
N GLU A 456 31.07 -23.14 6.93
CA GLU A 456 31.33 -21.94 6.14
C GLU A 456 30.04 -21.37 5.53
N ILE A 457 29.20 -22.24 4.96
CA ILE A 457 27.87 -21.84 4.47
C ILE A 457 27.03 -21.27 5.60
N ARG A 458 26.95 -21.97 6.73
CA ARG A 458 26.12 -21.53 7.86
C ARG A 458 26.58 -20.16 8.37
N HIS A 459 27.89 -19.95 8.46
CA HIS A 459 28.45 -18.65 8.84
C HIS A 459 28.08 -17.56 7.83
N ARG A 460 28.27 -17.81 6.53
CA ARG A 460 27.94 -16.85 5.47
C ARG A 460 26.45 -16.50 5.44
N ARG A 461 25.56 -17.49 5.59
CA ARG A 461 24.11 -17.26 5.64
C ARG A 461 23.72 -16.47 6.88
N LYS A 462 24.27 -16.81 8.06
CA LYS A 462 24.04 -16.05 9.28
C LYS A 462 24.49 -14.59 9.14
N ALA A 463 25.63 -14.35 8.50
CA ALA A 463 26.13 -13.00 8.24
C ALA A 463 25.19 -12.20 7.32
N VAL A 464 24.67 -12.82 6.26
CA VAL A 464 23.69 -12.16 5.37
C VAL A 464 22.37 -11.94 6.10
N LEU A 465 21.87 -12.93 6.84
CA LEU A 465 20.63 -12.82 7.61
C LEU A 465 20.70 -11.78 8.73
N ALA A 466 21.91 -11.48 9.22
CA ALA A 466 22.14 -10.42 10.19
C ALA A 466 21.73 -9.02 9.67
N LEU A 467 21.69 -8.82 8.35
CA LEU A 467 21.23 -7.57 7.71
C LEU A 467 19.70 -7.39 7.76
N TYR A 468 18.97 -8.43 8.14
CA TYR A 468 17.50 -8.48 8.16
C TYR A 468 16.95 -8.62 9.57
N ARG A 469 17.76 -8.29 10.58
CA ARG A 469 17.38 -8.56 11.95
C ARG A 469 16.28 -7.65 12.44
N TRP A 470 15.21 -8.26 12.92
CA TRP A 470 14.10 -7.60 13.58
C TRP A 470 14.30 -7.62 15.10
N THR A 471 15.12 -6.71 15.63
CA THR A 471 15.47 -6.77 17.06
C THR A 471 14.65 -5.82 17.92
N ARG A 472 14.51 -6.12 19.22
CA ARG A 472 13.88 -5.19 20.20
C ARG A 472 14.55 -3.81 20.30
N LYS A 473 15.72 -3.63 19.67
CA LYS A 473 16.46 -2.35 19.62
C LYS A 473 16.01 -1.43 18.47
N GLY A 474 14.99 -1.81 17.68
CA GLY A 474 14.48 -1.00 16.58
C GLY A 474 15.30 -1.11 15.29
N THR A 475 16.02 -2.23 15.09
CA THR A 475 16.60 -2.56 13.78
C THR A 475 15.55 -3.29 12.97
N GLY A 476 15.26 -2.82 11.75
CA GLY A 476 14.35 -3.47 10.81
C GLY A 476 15.07 -4.13 9.64
N LEU A 477 14.30 -4.55 8.64
CA LEU A 477 14.81 -5.15 7.43
C LEU A 477 15.65 -4.15 6.62
N ALA A 478 16.93 -4.50 6.41
CA ALA A 478 17.81 -3.84 5.46
C ALA A 478 17.96 -2.32 5.68
N LEU A 479 18.34 -1.95 6.92
CA LEU A 479 18.86 -0.64 7.31
C LEU A 479 20.38 -0.67 7.51
#